data_AF-A0A8T4IZ70-F1
#
_entry.id   AF-A0A8T4IZ70-F1
#
_cell.length_a   1.000
_cell.length_b   1.000
_cell.length_c   1.000
_cell.angle_alpha   90.00
_cell.angle_beta   90.00
_cell.angle_gamma   90.00
#
_symmetry.space_group_name_H-M   'P 1'
#
loop_
_entity.id
_entity.type
_entity.pdbx_description
1 polymer ?
#
loop_
_entity_poly.entity_id
_entity_poly.type
_entity_poly.pdbx_seq_one_letter_code
_entity_poly.pdbx_strand_id
1 'polypeptide(L)'
;MARERDFGPVQLADWLGLEPRTVRRAQARGLIPPPDIDDERWSLGLAKTIPDRLAEITAAFGDGDAASRSTGSAPKEPRRAGAAKGRSFGPYQLAGRLGLENWQIGRGQQKGVVPPPDVDGKRWSEAVADMLAGRVEEIRATVGDHPGVGSVKAAEHLASRTGLEVDRVDVQALAGRGLLEPVGTFKEHPMYSLDDLDGLPAEEVGATVKEREDWLAASMTGKEAAAYLGWPLGTFEVTAERGGVRAGRLGRYARTDVDGLRDGA
;
A
#
# COMPACT_ATOMS: atom_id res chain seq x y z
N MET A 1 12.97 -0.73 0.60
CA MET A 1 13.00 0.65 0.05
C MET A 1 11.82 0.79 -0.89
N ALA A 2 11.04 1.87 -0.82
CA ALA A 2 10.01 2.13 -1.83
C ALA A 2 10.69 2.40 -3.17
N ARG A 3 10.14 1.87 -4.27
CA ARG A 3 10.63 2.19 -5.61
C ARG A 3 10.23 3.64 -5.90
N GLU A 4 11.20 4.49 -6.21
CA GLU A 4 10.93 5.89 -6.54
C GLU A 4 10.04 5.97 -7.79
N ARG A 5 9.10 6.91 -7.80
CA ARG A 5 8.11 7.04 -8.89
C ARG A 5 8.83 7.41 -10.19
N ASP A 6 8.56 6.64 -11.23
CA ASP A 6 9.11 6.85 -12.56
C ASP A 6 7.98 7.09 -13.59
N PHE A 7 8.26 7.90 -14.60
CA PHE A 7 7.29 8.35 -15.58
C PHE A 7 7.72 7.90 -16.97
N GLY A 8 6.94 7.02 -17.61
CA GLY A 8 7.00 6.86 -19.06
C GLY A 8 6.38 8.08 -19.78
N PRO A 9 6.58 8.25 -21.11
CA PRO A 9 6.19 9.46 -21.83
C PRO A 9 4.71 9.88 -21.67
N VAL A 10 3.79 8.90 -21.63
CA VAL A 10 2.35 9.16 -21.43
C VAL A 10 2.06 9.55 -19.97
N GLN A 11 2.71 8.90 -19.00
CA GLN A 11 2.53 9.22 -17.58
C GLN A 11 3.06 10.62 -17.25
N LEU A 12 4.14 11.04 -17.90
CA LEU A 12 4.68 12.40 -17.77
C LEU A 12 3.74 13.42 -18.43
N ALA A 13 3.24 13.12 -19.62
CA ALA A 13 2.27 13.96 -20.33
C ALA A 13 1.00 14.21 -19.50
N ASP A 14 0.35 13.14 -19.02
CA ASP A 14 -0.83 13.19 -18.15
C ASP A 14 -0.58 13.99 -16.87
N TRP A 15 0.61 13.84 -16.26
CA TRP A 15 0.99 14.54 -15.03
C TRP A 15 1.23 16.03 -15.25
N LEU A 16 1.84 16.40 -16.38
CA LEU A 16 2.10 17.79 -16.79
C LEU A 16 0.88 18.49 -17.41
N GLY A 17 -0.24 17.77 -17.65
CA GLY A 17 -1.37 18.32 -18.39
C GLY A 17 -1.05 18.60 -19.86
N LEU A 18 -0.07 17.89 -20.43
CA LEU A 18 0.37 18.03 -21.81
C LEU A 18 -0.09 16.86 -22.66
N GLU A 19 -0.24 17.10 -23.96
CA GLU A 19 -0.39 16.05 -24.96
C GLU A 19 0.92 15.22 -25.09
N PRO A 20 0.88 13.87 -25.22
CA PRO A 20 2.08 13.04 -25.34
C PRO A 20 2.98 13.39 -26.54
N ARG A 21 2.38 13.89 -27.63
CA ARG A 21 3.08 14.46 -28.80
C ARG A 21 3.84 15.75 -28.45
N THR A 22 3.32 16.56 -27.53
CA THR A 22 3.95 17.80 -27.07
C THR A 22 5.16 17.51 -26.20
N VAL A 23 5.09 16.50 -25.32
CA VAL A 23 6.26 16.05 -24.53
C VAL A 23 7.43 15.65 -25.44
N ARG A 24 7.20 14.83 -26.47
CA ARG A 24 8.25 14.44 -27.44
C ARG A 24 8.82 15.64 -28.22
N ARG A 25 7.98 16.60 -28.61
CA ARG A 25 8.42 17.82 -29.32
C ARG A 25 9.20 18.76 -28.40
N ALA A 26 8.81 18.88 -27.14
CA ALA A 26 9.50 19.66 -26.13
C ALA A 26 10.88 19.05 -25.79
N GLN A 27 10.96 17.71 -25.68
CA GLN A 27 12.23 16.98 -25.55
C GLN A 27 13.16 17.24 -26.75
N ALA A 28 12.64 17.11 -27.98
CA ALA A 28 13.42 17.37 -29.21
C ALA A 28 13.90 18.83 -29.36
N ARG A 29 13.32 19.78 -28.60
CA ARG A 29 13.76 21.19 -28.51
C ARG A 29 14.56 21.51 -27.23
N GLY A 30 14.87 20.53 -26.37
CA GLY A 30 15.58 20.76 -25.11
C GLY A 30 14.76 21.51 -24.02
N LEU A 31 13.45 21.63 -24.20
CA LEU A 31 12.54 22.23 -23.22
C LEU A 31 12.19 21.24 -22.10
N ILE A 32 12.15 19.95 -22.43
CA ILE A 32 12.11 18.84 -21.48
C ILE A 32 13.47 18.11 -21.54
N PRO A 33 14.13 17.84 -20.40
CA PRO A 33 15.39 17.07 -20.39
C PRO A 33 15.16 15.65 -20.92
N PRO A 34 16.19 14.97 -21.46
CA PRO A 34 16.07 13.57 -21.85
C PRO A 34 15.72 12.68 -20.64
N PRO A 35 15.13 11.49 -20.84
CA PRO A 35 14.89 10.53 -19.77
C PRO A 35 16.22 10.10 -19.11
N ASP A 36 16.20 9.91 -17.79
CA ASP A 36 17.35 9.54 -16.96
C ASP A 36 17.29 8.08 -16.45
N ILE A 37 16.21 7.37 -16.73
CA ILE A 37 16.04 5.94 -16.41
C ILE A 37 15.85 5.15 -17.71
N ASP A 38 16.78 4.22 -17.96
CA ASP A 38 16.79 3.29 -19.10
C ASP A 38 16.61 3.97 -20.49
N ASP A 39 17.01 5.23 -20.64
CA ASP A 39 16.81 6.11 -21.81
C ASP A 39 15.34 6.29 -22.27
N GLU A 40 14.37 5.77 -21.51
CA GLU A 40 12.93 5.76 -21.87
C GLU A 40 12.03 6.45 -20.84
N ARG A 41 12.48 6.62 -19.59
CA ARG A 41 11.64 7.06 -18.46
C ARG A 41 12.31 8.15 -17.62
N TRP A 42 11.51 9.05 -17.07
CA TRP A 42 11.98 10.13 -16.20
C TRP A 42 11.81 9.75 -14.73
N SER A 43 12.83 9.99 -13.91
CA SER A 43 12.74 9.94 -12.45
C SER A 43 11.81 11.02 -11.91
N LEU A 44 11.28 10.84 -10.71
CA LEU A 44 10.52 11.87 -10.01
C LEU A 44 11.34 13.14 -9.80
N GLY A 45 12.63 13.02 -9.45
CA GLY A 45 13.53 14.16 -9.27
C GLY A 45 13.65 15.00 -10.54
N LEU A 46 13.85 14.36 -11.70
CA LEU A 46 13.94 15.07 -12.97
C LEU A 46 12.58 15.64 -13.41
N ALA A 47 11.50 14.88 -13.28
CA ALA A 47 10.15 15.31 -13.63
C ALA A 47 9.71 16.58 -12.88
N LYS A 48 10.05 16.71 -11.58
CA LYS A 48 9.76 17.90 -10.75
C LYS A 48 10.40 19.21 -11.23
N THR A 49 11.36 19.17 -12.16
CA THR A 49 11.98 20.38 -12.75
C THR A 49 11.14 20.98 -13.89
N ILE A 50 10.20 20.22 -14.45
CA ILE A 50 9.47 20.58 -15.68
C ILE A 50 8.28 21.54 -15.44
N PRO A 51 7.50 21.45 -14.34
CA PRO A 51 6.33 22.31 -14.13
C PRO A 51 6.61 23.82 -14.24
N ASP A 52 7.77 24.30 -13.78
CA ASP A 52 8.18 25.71 -13.88
C ASP A 52 8.29 26.21 -15.33
N ARG A 53 8.52 25.30 -16.28
CA ARG A 53 8.68 25.58 -17.71
C ARG A 53 7.41 25.32 -18.51
N LEU A 54 6.28 24.98 -17.88
CA LEU A 54 5.05 24.66 -18.62
C LEU A 54 4.48 25.84 -19.40
N ALA A 55 4.64 27.08 -18.90
CA ALA A 55 4.27 28.28 -19.66
C ALA A 55 5.13 28.43 -20.94
N GLU A 56 6.45 28.21 -20.84
CA GLU A 56 7.38 28.23 -21.98
C GLU A 56 7.05 27.11 -23.00
N ILE A 57 6.80 25.89 -22.52
CA ILE A 57 6.44 24.73 -23.35
C ILE A 57 5.10 24.98 -24.07
N THR A 58 4.07 25.42 -23.35
CA THR A 58 2.73 25.62 -23.92
C THR A 58 2.72 26.76 -24.93
N ALA A 59 3.38 27.89 -24.62
CA ALA A 59 3.55 29.01 -25.54
C ALA A 59 4.33 28.61 -26.82
N ALA A 60 5.26 27.65 -26.74
CA ALA A 60 6.02 27.17 -27.88
C ALA A 60 5.24 26.21 -28.82
N PHE A 61 4.02 25.78 -28.45
CA PHE A 61 3.30 24.73 -29.18
C PHE A 61 1.81 24.96 -29.47
N GLY A 62 1.05 25.70 -28.66
CA GLY A 62 -0.34 26.13 -28.96
C GLY A 62 -1.40 25.01 -29.02
N ASP A 63 -2.61 25.29 -28.52
CA ASP A 63 -3.68 24.31 -28.25
C ASP A 63 -3.97 23.29 -29.37
N GLY A 64 -4.17 22.03 -28.97
CA GLY A 64 -4.51 20.93 -29.86
C GLY A 64 -5.17 19.76 -29.12
N ASP A 65 -6.49 19.67 -29.27
CA ASP A 65 -7.45 18.80 -28.59
C ASP A 65 -7.14 17.28 -28.58
N ALA A 66 -7.79 16.55 -27.66
CA ALA A 66 -7.38 15.23 -27.16
C ALA A 66 -8.19 14.03 -27.70
N ALA A 67 -7.55 12.85 -27.86
CA ALA A 67 -8.25 11.55 -27.98
C ALA A 67 -7.42 10.27 -27.69
N SER A 68 -7.83 9.54 -26.64
CA SER A 68 -7.90 8.06 -26.53
C SER A 68 -6.66 7.14 -26.39
N ARG A 69 -6.27 6.89 -25.12
CA ARG A 69 -6.27 5.61 -24.34
C ARG A 69 -5.90 4.21 -24.94
N SER A 70 -5.41 3.37 -23.99
CA SER A 70 -5.17 1.89 -23.96
C SER A 70 -3.82 1.40 -24.49
N THR A 71 -2.91 0.70 -23.79
CA THR A 71 -2.83 -0.29 -22.66
C THR A 71 -2.76 -1.76 -23.06
N GLY A 72 -1.70 -2.47 -22.65
CA GLY A 72 -1.65 -3.94 -22.62
C GLY A 72 -0.23 -4.52 -22.50
N SER A 73 0.07 -5.21 -21.39
CA SER A 73 1.27 -6.06 -21.24
C SER A 73 0.97 -7.18 -20.24
N ALA A 74 1.43 -8.41 -20.51
CA ALA A 74 1.14 -9.61 -19.74
C ALA A 74 2.26 -10.68 -19.90
N PRO A 75 2.40 -11.66 -18.96
CA PRO A 75 3.73 -12.05 -18.50
C PRO A 75 4.11 -13.54 -18.73
N LYS A 76 5.21 -13.97 -18.08
CA LYS A 76 5.95 -15.23 -18.31
C LYS A 76 5.92 -16.16 -17.07
N GLU A 77 5.95 -17.47 -17.30
CA GLU A 77 5.83 -18.52 -16.26
C GLU A 77 7.17 -19.22 -15.85
N PRO A 78 7.21 -20.02 -14.75
CA PRO A 78 8.43 -20.31 -13.98
C PRO A 78 9.06 -21.72 -14.18
N ARG A 79 10.08 -22.06 -13.37
CA ARG A 79 10.79 -23.37 -13.35
C ARG A 79 10.88 -24.02 -11.95
N ARG A 80 11.18 -25.33 -11.93
CA ARG A 80 10.95 -26.31 -10.85
C ARG A 80 12.12 -26.51 -9.86
N ALA A 81 11.84 -27.27 -8.79
CA ALA A 81 12.73 -27.64 -7.68
C ALA A 81 13.40 -29.03 -7.81
N GLY A 82 14.33 -29.35 -6.89
CA GLY A 82 14.99 -30.66 -6.68
C GLY A 82 15.12 -31.01 -5.18
N ALA A 83 15.51 -32.26 -4.84
CA ALA A 83 15.34 -32.85 -3.50
C ALA A 83 16.53 -33.70 -3.00
N ALA A 84 16.46 -34.06 -1.69
CA ALA A 84 17.08 -35.17 -0.93
C ALA A 84 17.89 -34.66 0.31
N LYS A 85 17.87 -35.31 1.49
CA LYS A 85 17.27 -36.60 1.92
C LYS A 85 16.97 -36.60 3.46
N GLY A 86 16.15 -37.52 3.95
CA GLY A 86 15.78 -37.67 5.38
C GLY A 86 14.29 -37.35 5.64
N ARG A 87 13.69 -37.92 6.72
CA ARG A 87 12.31 -37.57 7.13
C ARG A 87 12.31 -36.13 7.63
N SER A 88 11.95 -35.25 6.73
CA SER A 88 11.91 -33.81 6.93
C SER A 88 10.50 -33.33 6.64
N PHE A 89 9.96 -32.50 7.53
CA PHE A 89 8.59 -32.04 7.49
C PHE A 89 8.56 -30.67 6.83
N GLY A 90 7.87 -30.51 5.70
CA GLY A 90 7.44 -29.18 5.24
C GLY A 90 6.34 -28.63 6.16
N PRO A 91 5.98 -27.33 6.06
CA PRO A 91 5.03 -26.69 6.97
C PRO A 91 3.72 -27.49 7.20
N TYR A 92 3.06 -27.87 6.11
CA TYR A 92 1.84 -28.70 6.15
C TYR A 92 2.04 -30.09 6.78
N GLN A 93 3.22 -30.70 6.59
CA GLN A 93 3.52 -32.03 7.14
C GLN A 93 3.83 -31.96 8.63
N LEU A 94 4.46 -30.88 9.08
CA LEU A 94 4.71 -30.62 10.49
C LEU A 94 3.39 -30.34 11.21
N ALA A 95 2.57 -29.44 10.64
CA ALA A 95 1.22 -29.14 11.12
C ALA A 95 0.39 -30.42 11.32
N GLY A 96 0.29 -31.26 10.28
CA GLY A 96 -0.42 -32.54 10.34
C GLY A 96 0.14 -33.54 11.36
N ARG A 97 1.47 -33.60 11.56
CA ARG A 97 2.08 -34.47 12.61
C ARG A 97 1.77 -33.98 14.03
N LEU A 98 1.69 -32.66 14.22
CA LEU A 98 1.44 -32.03 15.51
C LEU A 98 -0.05 -31.88 15.85
N GLY A 99 -0.97 -32.21 14.93
CA GLY A 99 -2.40 -31.90 15.08
C GLY A 99 -2.67 -30.40 15.13
N LEU A 100 -1.82 -29.60 14.50
CA LEU A 100 -1.92 -28.15 14.39
C LEU A 100 -2.37 -27.75 12.98
N GLU A 101 -2.98 -26.57 12.87
CA GLU A 101 -3.26 -25.95 11.60
C GLU A 101 -1.98 -25.38 10.96
N ASN A 102 -1.92 -25.35 9.62
CA ASN A 102 -0.71 -24.89 8.91
C ASN A 102 -0.34 -23.43 9.23
N TRP A 103 -1.32 -22.58 9.52
CA TRP A 103 -1.08 -21.19 9.91
C TRP A 103 -0.48 -21.09 11.34
N GLN A 104 -0.76 -22.07 12.22
CA GLN A 104 -0.22 -22.08 13.59
C GLN A 104 1.30 -22.32 13.59
N ILE A 105 1.83 -23.05 12.61
CA ILE A 105 3.28 -23.20 12.43
C ILE A 105 3.93 -21.84 12.14
N GLY A 106 3.39 -21.09 11.17
CA GLY A 106 3.92 -19.77 10.79
C GLY A 106 3.84 -18.72 11.91
N ARG A 107 2.69 -18.63 12.61
CA ARG A 107 2.56 -17.73 13.78
C ARG A 107 3.40 -18.22 14.96
N GLY A 108 3.54 -19.53 15.17
CA GLY A 108 4.42 -20.09 16.18
C GLY A 108 5.88 -19.70 15.96
N GLN A 109 6.33 -19.58 14.71
CA GLN A 109 7.66 -19.03 14.38
C GLN A 109 7.75 -17.54 14.68
N GLN A 110 6.74 -16.74 14.30
CA GLN A 110 6.71 -15.30 14.63
C GLN A 110 6.77 -15.04 16.14
N LYS A 111 6.12 -15.89 16.95
CA LYS A 111 6.13 -15.82 18.43
C LYS A 111 7.29 -16.59 19.09
N GLY A 112 8.21 -17.19 18.33
CA GLY A 112 9.38 -17.92 18.85
C GLY A 112 9.11 -19.27 19.53
N VAL A 113 7.85 -19.73 19.63
CA VAL A 113 7.50 -21.04 20.22
C VAL A 113 7.78 -22.20 19.27
N VAL A 114 7.77 -21.96 17.96
CA VAL A 114 8.24 -22.90 16.92
C VAL A 114 9.59 -22.39 16.39
N PRO A 115 10.67 -23.19 16.38
CA PRO A 115 11.97 -22.76 15.89
C PRO A 115 11.98 -22.57 14.36
N PRO A 116 12.95 -21.82 13.79
CA PRO A 116 13.19 -21.79 12.36
C PRO A 116 13.49 -23.20 11.80
N PRO A 117 13.29 -23.45 10.49
CA PRO A 117 13.47 -24.78 9.93
C PRO A 117 14.96 -25.15 9.85
N ASP A 118 15.34 -26.30 10.41
CA ASP A 118 16.72 -26.77 10.55
C ASP A 118 17.25 -27.57 9.34
N VAL A 119 16.36 -27.97 8.42
CA VAL A 119 16.71 -28.71 7.19
C VAL A 119 16.51 -27.82 5.97
N ASP A 120 17.58 -27.64 5.19
CA ASP A 120 17.64 -26.82 3.95
C ASP A 120 17.10 -25.38 4.11
N GLY A 121 17.05 -24.87 5.35
CA GLY A 121 16.42 -23.59 5.73
C GLY A 121 14.91 -23.49 5.45
N LYS A 122 14.24 -24.62 5.16
CA LYS A 122 12.84 -24.65 4.68
C LYS A 122 11.97 -25.78 5.26
N ARG A 123 12.58 -26.75 5.94
CA ARG A 123 11.91 -27.94 6.50
C ARG A 123 12.44 -28.22 7.91
N TRP A 124 11.68 -28.96 8.69
CA TRP A 124 12.07 -29.38 10.03
C TRP A 124 12.51 -30.84 10.05
N SER A 125 13.53 -31.18 10.84
CA SER A 125 13.91 -32.57 11.08
C SER A 125 12.90 -33.32 11.97
N GLU A 126 12.97 -34.64 11.97
CA GLU A 126 12.13 -35.49 12.84
C GLU A 126 12.40 -35.21 14.33
N ALA A 127 13.64 -34.91 14.73
CA ALA A 127 13.98 -34.53 16.10
C ALA A 127 13.31 -33.22 16.55
N VAL A 128 13.25 -32.20 15.68
CA VAL A 128 12.53 -30.96 15.98
C VAL A 128 11.02 -31.18 16.01
N ALA A 129 10.48 -32.03 15.12
CA ALA A 129 9.07 -32.40 15.13
C ALA A 129 8.66 -33.13 16.42
N ASP A 130 9.50 -34.03 16.94
CA ASP A 130 9.24 -34.75 18.20
C ASP A 130 9.36 -33.85 19.43
N MET A 131 10.30 -32.90 19.44
CA MET A 131 10.37 -31.85 20.47
C MET A 131 9.10 -30.99 20.49
N LEU A 132 8.60 -30.59 19.31
CA LEU A 132 7.37 -29.81 19.20
C LEU A 132 6.11 -30.61 19.57
N ALA A 133 6.10 -31.93 19.38
CA ALA A 133 4.99 -32.79 19.78
C ALA A 133 4.73 -32.75 21.30
N GLY A 134 5.79 -32.61 22.11
CA GLY A 134 5.69 -32.39 23.56
C GLY A 134 5.19 -30.99 23.97
N ARG A 135 5.05 -30.05 23.03
CA ARG A 135 4.71 -28.63 23.26
C ARG A 135 3.45 -28.17 22.52
N VAL A 136 2.66 -29.09 21.96
CA VAL A 136 1.46 -28.75 21.15
C VAL A 136 0.48 -27.85 21.89
N GLU A 137 0.19 -28.12 23.17
CA GLU A 137 -0.73 -27.29 23.96
C GLU A 137 -0.16 -25.90 24.30
N GLU A 138 1.16 -25.80 24.55
CA GLU A 138 1.86 -24.52 24.73
C GLU A 138 1.79 -23.68 23.44
N ILE A 139 2.02 -24.33 22.29
CA ILE A 139 1.92 -23.70 20.97
C ILE A 139 0.48 -23.21 20.75
N ARG A 140 -0.54 -24.06 20.95
CA ARG A 140 -1.96 -23.66 20.83
C ARG A 140 -2.31 -22.47 21.73
N ALA A 141 -1.97 -22.54 23.01
CA ALA A 141 -2.23 -21.46 23.97
C ALA A 141 -1.55 -20.14 23.58
N THR A 142 -0.34 -20.20 23.01
CA THR A 142 0.42 -19.01 22.59
C THR A 142 -0.04 -18.43 21.25
N VAL A 143 -0.47 -19.30 20.33
CA VAL A 143 -0.74 -18.99 18.91
C VAL A 143 -2.22 -18.68 18.66
N GLY A 144 -3.11 -19.18 19.53
CA GLY A 144 -4.55 -19.15 19.38
C GLY A 144 -5.07 -20.32 18.54
N ASP A 145 -6.39 -20.43 18.48
CA ASP A 145 -7.18 -21.37 17.69
C ASP A 145 -7.74 -20.74 16.40
N HIS A 146 -7.77 -19.41 16.29
CA HIS A 146 -8.17 -18.69 15.09
C HIS A 146 -6.98 -17.98 14.39
N PRO A 147 -6.86 -18.06 13.04
CA PRO A 147 -5.81 -17.37 12.28
C PRO A 147 -5.94 -15.83 12.33
N GLY A 148 -7.02 -15.30 12.88
CA GLY A 148 -7.35 -13.88 12.84
C GLY A 148 -7.79 -13.45 11.44
N VAL A 149 -8.23 -12.19 11.32
CA VAL A 149 -8.73 -11.61 10.08
C VAL A 149 -7.92 -10.38 9.68
N GLY A 150 -7.58 -10.26 8.40
CA GLY A 150 -6.92 -9.05 7.85
C GLY A 150 -7.86 -7.84 7.86
N SER A 151 -7.31 -6.62 7.75
CA SER A 151 -8.06 -5.36 7.96
C SER A 151 -9.36 -5.22 7.15
N VAL A 152 -9.44 -5.80 5.94
CA VAL A 152 -10.67 -5.80 5.12
C VAL A 152 -11.76 -6.67 5.74
N LYS A 153 -11.43 -7.88 6.19
CA LYS A 153 -12.38 -8.79 6.85
C LYS A 153 -12.75 -8.34 8.26
N ALA A 154 -11.81 -7.68 8.96
CA ALA A 154 -12.12 -6.97 10.21
C ALA A 154 -13.13 -5.83 9.99
N ALA A 155 -12.99 -5.06 8.90
CA ALA A 155 -13.93 -3.99 8.56
C ALA A 155 -15.32 -4.53 8.20
N GLU A 156 -15.40 -5.56 7.35
CA GLU A 156 -16.67 -6.26 7.04
C GLU A 156 -17.38 -6.75 8.32
N HIS A 157 -16.62 -7.34 9.26
CA HIS A 157 -17.15 -7.83 10.55
C HIS A 157 -17.67 -6.70 11.42
N LEU A 158 -16.89 -5.62 11.61
CA LEU A 158 -17.31 -4.45 12.38
C LEU A 158 -18.51 -3.72 11.76
N ALA A 159 -18.57 -3.62 10.43
CA ALA A 159 -19.72 -3.07 9.71
C ALA A 159 -20.98 -3.92 9.97
N SER A 160 -20.87 -5.24 9.87
CA SER A 160 -22.00 -6.15 10.17
C SER A 160 -22.45 -6.08 11.63
N ARG A 161 -21.54 -5.85 12.57
CA ARG A 161 -21.84 -5.79 14.02
C ARG A 161 -22.46 -4.45 14.44
N THR A 162 -21.99 -3.35 13.85
CA THR A 162 -22.37 -1.98 14.27
C THR A 162 -23.41 -1.30 13.37
N GLY A 163 -23.62 -1.80 12.15
CA GLY A 163 -24.46 -1.14 11.14
C GLY A 163 -23.81 0.08 10.47
N LEU A 164 -22.54 0.35 10.75
CA LEU A 164 -21.78 1.49 10.21
C LEU A 164 -21.02 1.11 8.93
N GLU A 165 -20.73 2.09 8.08
CA GLU A 165 -19.84 1.91 6.93
C GLU A 165 -18.37 1.93 7.40
N VAL A 166 -17.85 0.77 7.80
CA VAL A 166 -16.46 0.60 8.25
C VAL A 166 -15.58 0.17 7.07
N ASP A 167 -14.48 0.90 6.81
CA ASP A 167 -13.44 0.51 5.84
C ASP A 167 -12.16 0.03 6.56
N ARG A 168 -11.26 -0.65 5.83
CA ARG A 168 -9.97 -1.15 6.32
C ARG A 168 -9.13 -0.06 6.99
N VAL A 169 -9.32 1.20 6.60
CA VAL A 169 -8.58 2.37 7.10
C VAL A 169 -9.06 2.78 8.49
N ASP A 170 -10.32 2.51 8.82
CA ASP A 170 -10.89 2.70 10.15
C ASP A 170 -10.31 1.65 11.11
N VAL A 171 -10.22 0.38 10.67
CA VAL A 171 -9.51 -0.69 11.41
C VAL A 171 -8.04 -0.33 11.65
N GLN A 172 -7.36 0.24 10.66
CA GLN A 172 -5.97 0.70 10.81
C GLN A 172 -5.86 1.91 11.75
N ALA A 173 -6.85 2.80 11.79
CA ALA A 173 -6.89 3.92 12.73
C ALA A 173 -7.17 3.45 14.17
N LEU A 174 -8.08 2.49 14.37
CA LEU A 174 -8.35 1.84 15.65
C LEU A 174 -7.08 1.13 16.20
N ALA A 175 -6.41 0.35 15.35
CA ALA A 175 -5.13 -0.29 15.70
C ALA A 175 -4.04 0.74 16.01
N GLY A 176 -3.96 1.84 15.24
CA GLY A 176 -3.04 2.94 15.49
C GLY A 176 -3.29 3.72 16.79
N ARG A 177 -4.48 3.60 17.39
CA ARG A 177 -4.81 4.12 18.74
C ARG A 177 -4.55 3.11 19.86
N GLY A 178 -4.17 1.87 19.53
CA GLY A 178 -4.08 0.77 20.50
C GLY A 178 -5.43 0.16 20.91
N LEU A 179 -6.51 0.45 20.18
CA LEU A 179 -7.83 -0.13 20.43
C LEU A 179 -8.03 -1.52 19.80
N LEU A 180 -7.13 -1.92 18.90
CA LEU A 180 -7.05 -3.27 18.33
C LEU A 180 -5.58 -3.71 18.28
N GLU A 181 -5.25 -4.83 18.92
CA GLU A 181 -3.91 -5.41 18.87
C GLU A 181 -3.79 -6.45 17.74
N PRO A 182 -2.78 -6.37 16.86
CA PRO A 182 -2.57 -7.40 15.85
C PRO A 182 -2.09 -8.73 16.45
N VAL A 183 -2.91 -9.79 16.37
CA VAL A 183 -2.55 -11.16 16.80
C VAL A 183 -1.47 -11.83 15.92
N GLY A 184 -1.07 -11.20 14.82
CA GLY A 184 0.06 -11.59 13.98
C GLY A 184 0.05 -10.88 12.63
N THR A 185 0.87 -11.35 11.69
CA THR A 185 0.91 -10.82 10.32
C THR A 185 0.78 -11.89 9.24
N PHE A 186 0.14 -11.53 8.13
CA PHE A 186 0.08 -12.32 6.90
C PHE A 186 0.50 -11.46 5.71
N LYS A 187 1.57 -11.86 5.01
CA LYS A 187 2.21 -11.06 3.94
C LYS A 187 2.47 -9.62 4.37
N GLU A 188 3.10 -9.45 5.54
CA GLU A 188 3.43 -8.14 6.15
C GLU A 188 2.21 -7.27 6.55
N HIS A 189 0.98 -7.76 6.39
CA HIS A 189 -0.24 -7.08 6.82
C HIS A 189 -0.72 -7.59 8.20
N PRO A 190 -1.17 -6.72 9.11
CA PRO A 190 -1.70 -7.13 10.41
C PRO A 190 -3.00 -7.94 10.29
N MET A 191 -3.16 -8.89 11.21
CA MET A 191 -4.39 -9.67 11.43
C MET A 191 -4.88 -9.47 12.86
N TYR A 192 -6.19 -9.44 13.05
CA TYR A 192 -6.87 -9.13 14.33
C TYR A 192 -7.69 -10.33 14.82
N SER A 193 -7.88 -10.50 16.14
CA SER A 193 -8.80 -11.53 16.65
C SER A 193 -10.25 -11.17 16.32
N LEU A 194 -11.12 -12.18 16.26
CA LEU A 194 -12.57 -11.90 16.24
C LEU A 194 -13.03 -11.42 17.62
N ASP A 195 -12.48 -11.99 18.71
CA ASP A 195 -12.82 -11.59 20.08
C ASP A 195 -12.50 -10.10 20.36
N ASP A 196 -11.36 -9.60 19.86
CA ASP A 196 -10.99 -8.18 19.99
C ASP A 196 -11.96 -7.28 19.21
N LEU A 197 -12.40 -7.71 18.02
CA LEU A 197 -13.34 -6.98 17.18
C LEU A 197 -14.77 -6.99 17.76
N ASP A 198 -15.16 -8.08 18.43
CA ASP A 198 -16.44 -8.22 19.11
C ASP A 198 -16.46 -7.45 20.45
N GLY A 199 -15.34 -7.43 21.18
CA GLY A 199 -15.15 -6.66 22.41
C GLY A 199 -14.99 -5.14 22.20
N LEU A 200 -14.64 -4.70 20.99
CA LEU A 200 -14.45 -3.28 20.68
C LEU A 200 -15.75 -2.46 20.89
N PRO A 201 -15.74 -1.34 21.63
CA PRO A 201 -16.95 -0.52 21.82
C PRO A 201 -17.47 0.05 20.51
N ALA A 202 -18.79 -0.02 20.29
CA ALA A 202 -19.42 0.52 19.08
C ALA A 202 -19.25 2.06 18.95
N GLU A 203 -19.14 2.76 20.08
CA GLU A 203 -18.89 4.21 20.13
C GLU A 203 -17.51 4.57 19.56
N GLU A 204 -16.46 3.79 19.84
CA GLU A 204 -15.11 3.99 19.31
C GLU A 204 -15.02 3.72 17.79
N VAL A 205 -15.78 2.73 17.32
CA VAL A 205 -15.96 2.48 15.88
C VAL A 205 -16.67 3.67 15.22
N GLY A 206 -17.77 4.14 15.83
CA GLY A 206 -18.54 5.29 15.36
C GLY A 206 -17.72 6.59 15.30
N ALA A 207 -16.94 6.87 16.35
CA ALA A 207 -16.03 8.01 16.40
C ALA A 207 -14.97 7.93 15.29
N THR A 208 -14.39 6.75 15.06
CA THR A 208 -13.37 6.56 14.02
C THR A 208 -13.94 6.72 12.62
N VAL A 209 -15.11 6.13 12.32
CA VAL A 209 -15.80 6.30 11.03
C VAL A 209 -16.16 7.77 10.81
N LYS A 210 -16.73 8.44 11.83
CA LYS A 210 -17.06 9.86 11.75
C LYS A 210 -15.84 10.74 11.47
N GLU A 211 -14.70 10.49 12.12
CA GLU A 211 -13.46 11.21 11.81
C GLU A 211 -12.99 11.02 10.36
N ARG A 212 -13.18 9.81 9.79
CA ARG A 212 -12.88 9.56 8.38
C ARG A 212 -13.81 10.36 7.48
N GLU A 213 -15.11 10.38 7.76
CA GLU A 213 -16.11 11.14 7.00
C GLU A 213 -15.86 12.64 7.06
N ASP A 214 -15.64 13.19 8.26
CA ASP A 214 -15.31 14.61 8.47
C ASP A 214 -14.02 14.99 7.73
N TRP A 215 -12.99 14.14 7.75
CA TRP A 215 -11.77 14.34 6.96
C TRP A 215 -12.05 14.28 5.45
N LEU A 216 -12.85 13.33 4.97
CA LEU A 216 -13.20 13.23 3.54
C LEU A 216 -13.94 14.48 3.04
N ALA A 217 -14.84 15.03 3.86
CA ALA A 217 -15.57 16.27 3.54
C ALA A 217 -14.67 17.52 3.55
N ALA A 218 -13.70 17.58 4.46
CA ALA A 218 -12.77 18.70 4.66
C ALA A 218 -11.49 18.64 3.80
N SER A 219 -11.28 17.58 3.01
CA SER A 219 -10.06 17.34 2.23
C SER A 219 -10.33 17.04 0.75
N MET A 220 -9.29 17.10 -0.07
CA MET A 220 -9.34 16.89 -1.52
C MET A 220 -8.20 15.96 -1.96
N THR A 221 -8.44 15.04 -2.91
CA THR A 221 -7.31 14.33 -3.57
C THR A 221 -6.42 15.33 -4.31
N GLY A 222 -5.16 14.98 -4.58
CA GLY A 222 -4.29 15.85 -5.39
C GLY A 222 -4.88 16.21 -6.77
N LYS A 223 -5.69 15.31 -7.37
CA LYS A 223 -6.40 15.60 -8.62
C LYS A 223 -7.56 16.58 -8.44
N GLU A 224 -8.35 16.42 -7.37
CA GLU A 224 -9.42 17.35 -7.03
C GLU A 224 -8.86 18.75 -6.72
N ALA A 225 -7.77 18.81 -5.95
CA ALA A 225 -7.09 20.06 -5.60
C ALA A 225 -6.47 20.76 -6.83
N ALA A 226 -5.77 20.02 -7.68
CA ALA A 226 -5.23 20.56 -8.93
C ALA A 226 -6.34 21.11 -9.85
N ALA A 227 -7.44 20.35 -10.04
CA ALA A 227 -8.58 20.80 -10.84
C ALA A 227 -9.28 22.04 -10.25
N TYR A 228 -9.40 22.11 -8.92
CA TYR A 228 -9.99 23.26 -8.20
C TYR A 228 -9.15 24.55 -8.36
N LEU A 229 -7.83 24.43 -8.40
CA LEU A 229 -6.91 25.55 -8.68
C LEU A 229 -6.73 25.84 -10.18
N GLY A 230 -7.28 25.00 -11.08
CA GLY A 230 -7.08 25.12 -12.53
C GLY A 230 -5.67 24.75 -12.99
N TRP A 231 -4.94 23.95 -12.22
CA TRP A 231 -3.54 23.59 -12.47
C TRP A 231 -3.40 22.14 -12.98
N PRO A 232 -2.38 21.83 -13.78
CA PRO A 232 -1.92 20.46 -13.99
C PRO A 232 -1.53 19.78 -12.67
N LEU A 233 -1.71 18.46 -12.58
CA LEU A 233 -1.42 17.71 -11.36
C LEU A 233 0.04 17.87 -10.90
N GLY A 234 0.99 17.89 -11.83
CA GLY A 234 2.41 18.07 -11.52
C GLY A 234 2.77 19.47 -11.05
N THR A 235 2.10 20.51 -11.57
CA THR A 235 2.21 21.88 -11.04
C THR A 235 1.69 21.93 -9.62
N PHE A 236 0.52 21.33 -9.34
CA PHE A 236 -0.01 21.23 -7.98
C PHE A 236 0.92 20.46 -7.04
N GLU A 237 1.37 19.25 -7.41
CA GLU A 237 2.24 18.42 -6.56
C GLU A 237 3.56 19.15 -6.22
N VAL A 238 4.18 19.85 -7.18
CA VAL A 238 5.43 20.63 -6.96
C VAL A 238 5.19 21.91 -6.16
N THR A 239 4.15 22.67 -6.45
CA THR A 239 3.84 23.91 -5.72
C THR A 239 3.42 23.62 -4.27
N ALA A 240 2.63 22.57 -4.04
CA ALA A 240 2.27 22.12 -2.70
C ALA A 240 3.52 21.72 -1.89
N GLU A 241 4.42 20.91 -2.46
CA GLU A 241 5.66 20.51 -1.79
C GLU A 241 6.55 21.71 -1.42
N ARG A 242 6.67 22.70 -2.31
CA ARG A 242 7.41 23.96 -2.06
C ARG A 242 6.75 24.84 -1.00
N GLY A 243 5.42 24.90 -0.99
CA GLY A 243 4.63 25.57 0.06
C GLY A 243 4.59 24.82 1.40
N GLY A 244 5.24 23.65 1.51
CA GLY A 244 5.20 22.80 2.70
C GLY A 244 3.89 22.03 2.90
N VAL A 245 2.95 22.16 1.97
CA VAL A 245 1.63 21.51 1.97
C VAL A 245 1.80 20.03 1.60
N ARG A 246 1.45 19.15 2.54
CA ARG A 246 1.63 17.68 2.41
C ARG A 246 0.30 16.96 2.40
N ALA A 247 0.23 15.86 1.66
CA ALA A 247 -0.90 14.95 1.73
C ALA A 247 -0.96 14.30 3.13
N GLY A 248 -2.12 14.40 3.77
CA GLY A 248 -2.45 13.75 5.03
C GLY A 248 -3.05 12.35 4.82
N ARG A 249 -4.02 11.99 5.68
CA ARG A 249 -4.71 10.68 5.61
C ARG A 249 -5.29 10.44 4.21
N LEU A 250 -5.18 9.20 3.73
CA LEU A 250 -5.68 8.73 2.43
C LEU A 250 -5.06 9.42 1.20
N GLY A 251 -3.91 10.11 1.33
CA GLY A 251 -3.31 10.84 0.22
C GLY A 251 -4.10 12.09 -0.19
N ARG A 252 -4.90 12.65 0.74
CA ARG A 252 -5.71 13.85 0.55
C ARG A 252 -5.06 15.05 1.23
N TYR A 253 -5.32 16.24 0.72
CA TYR A 253 -4.85 17.53 1.22
C TYR A 253 -6.00 18.24 1.93
N ALA A 254 -5.75 18.92 3.06
CA ALA A 254 -6.79 19.71 3.70
C ALA A 254 -7.21 20.86 2.77
N ARG A 255 -8.52 21.15 2.67
CA ARG A 255 -9.01 22.20 1.75
C ARG A 255 -8.41 23.56 2.09
N THR A 256 -8.25 23.87 3.38
CA THR A 256 -7.59 25.10 3.87
C THR A 256 -6.17 25.28 3.33
N ASP A 257 -5.41 24.19 3.22
CA ASP A 257 -4.04 24.23 2.74
C ASP A 257 -4.01 24.44 1.21
N VAL A 258 -4.97 23.85 0.49
CA VAL A 258 -5.16 24.03 -0.95
C VAL A 258 -5.61 25.47 -1.27
N ASP A 259 -6.53 26.03 -0.48
CA ASP A 259 -6.94 27.44 -0.60
C ASP A 259 -5.76 28.38 -0.36
N GLY A 260 -4.91 28.10 0.64
CA GLY A 260 -3.70 28.89 0.91
C GLY A 260 -2.67 28.91 -0.22
N LEU A 261 -2.63 27.88 -1.08
CA LEU A 261 -1.79 27.87 -2.30
C LEU A 261 -2.32 28.81 -3.39
N ARG A 262 -3.60 29.19 -3.35
CA ARG A 262 -4.22 30.12 -4.30
C ARG A 262 -3.83 31.56 -4.00
N ASP A 263 -3.76 31.92 -2.72
CA ASP A 263 -3.48 33.29 -2.27
C ASP A 263 -1.98 33.64 -2.27
N GLY A 264 -1.10 32.63 -2.46
CA GLY A 264 0.36 32.77 -2.52
C GLY A 264 0.98 32.66 -3.92
N ALA A 265 0.17 32.63 -4.98
CA ALA A 265 0.59 32.46 -6.38
C ALA A 265 0.25 33.68 -7.26
#